data_AF-A0A9Q0N0X5-F1
#
_entry.id   AF-A0A9Q0N0X5-F1
#
_cell.length_a   1.000
_cell.length_b   1.000
_cell.length_c   1.000
_cell.angle_alpha   90.00
_cell.angle_beta   90.00
_cell.angle_gamma   90.00
#
_symmetry.space_group_name_H-M   'P 1'
#
loop_
_entity.id
_entity.type
_entity.pdbx_description
1 polymer ?
#
loop_
_entity_poly.entity_id
_entity_poly.type
_entity_poly.pdbx_seq_one_letter_code
_entity_poly.pdbx_strand_id
1 'polypeptide(L)'
;MERDENNSLSQTIPDKPIELRHFVKLCEQRRKFPVLYKLEFQTAVKVETNSCKHGCRKNNEEKNQNQKCIPYDYNRVVLEKVGRVVDSDYINASYVDSLLKPNAYIVTQGPTEETVNDFWRMVWQENVSAIIMLTKTFDFTKVMCMQYWPPAIDKQEVYGDIHIGIVHEEQLANFQIRTFKIWKLNPDNTIAEERHILQFHYTEWHSHTCPFSNAVLEFRRRVRAVVGNIITANSRVGPMLVHCNDGGGRSGVYCAIDANMELAEEEDCFHVFGYLKKLRQSRKGLIENVDQYKFVYDTLEEHIVCGKTWFSVSELSERLKAKAAKDPVTKMNQYQKEYAQICKQTPRFTIGDCAGGHRADNREKNRDVLCVPPDNFRPYLTSFQGNAFTDYINAVFVDGYTKPREYIVTEWPLKHTVGEFWSLVYDQECSAVVVLLQPPPNSTTYPSFWPEKSKMEKYGPVFTVHSVSRKHYANIKQWEYKINKKIVSLTELMAGVKAPTKVVQLFQLTCFPLGHKTTPSDGLMTQSDGKITPAAGFITPAAGFITPAVDLSTPSSLM
;
A
#
# COMPACT_ATOMS: atom_id res chain seq x y z
N MET A 1 -47.81 -16.15 -1.10
CA MET A 1 -46.93 -16.98 -0.25
C MET A 1 -46.63 -18.25 -1.01
N GLU A 2 -45.55 -18.27 -1.79
CA GLU A 2 -44.92 -19.50 -2.25
C GLU A 2 -43.43 -19.24 -2.04
N ARG A 3 -42.89 -19.81 -0.96
CA ARG A 3 -41.44 -19.85 -0.76
C ARG A 3 -40.95 -21.02 -1.59
N ASP A 4 -40.05 -20.77 -2.52
CA ASP A 4 -39.27 -21.81 -3.19
C ASP A 4 -38.53 -22.65 -2.14
N GLU A 5 -39.09 -23.81 -1.78
CA GLU A 5 -38.49 -24.81 -0.90
C GLU A 5 -37.35 -25.60 -1.58
N ASN A 6 -36.88 -25.17 -2.76
CA ASN A 6 -35.91 -25.91 -3.57
C ASN A 6 -34.54 -25.24 -3.75
N ASN A 7 -34.18 -24.24 -2.96
CA ASN A 7 -32.83 -23.65 -3.02
C ASN A 7 -32.09 -23.76 -1.68
N SER A 8 -31.67 -24.97 -1.30
CA SER A 8 -30.88 -25.24 -0.08
C SER A 8 -29.62 -24.36 0.03
N LEU A 9 -29.11 -23.84 -1.08
CA LEU A 9 -27.96 -22.94 -1.13
C LEU A 9 -28.31 -21.50 -0.72
N SER A 10 -29.53 -21.01 -0.92
CA SER A 10 -29.91 -19.64 -0.52
C SER A 10 -30.02 -19.49 1.00
N GLN A 11 -30.33 -20.58 1.72
CA GLN A 11 -30.33 -20.62 3.20
C GLN A 11 -28.93 -20.44 3.81
N THR A 12 -27.86 -20.55 3.01
CA THR A 12 -26.48 -20.37 3.48
C THR A 12 -25.99 -18.91 3.44
N ILE A 13 -26.79 -18.03 2.84
CA ILE A 13 -26.50 -16.60 2.76
C ILE A 13 -26.75 -15.97 4.14
N PRO A 14 -25.77 -15.25 4.71
CA PRO A 14 -25.93 -14.65 6.02
C PRO A 14 -26.83 -13.40 5.93
N ASP A 15 -28.09 -13.56 6.34
CA ASP A 15 -29.08 -12.47 6.38
C ASP A 15 -29.00 -11.61 7.67
N LYS A 16 -28.09 -11.95 8.58
CA LYS A 16 -27.83 -11.24 9.84
C LYS A 16 -26.34 -10.98 10.02
N PRO A 17 -25.95 -10.00 10.87
CA PRO A 17 -24.57 -9.85 11.29
C PRO A 17 -24.00 -11.14 11.89
N ILE A 18 -22.72 -11.39 11.62
CA ILE A 18 -21.97 -12.57 12.03
C ILE A 18 -21.01 -12.16 13.13
N GLU A 19 -21.18 -12.73 14.32
CA GLU A 19 -20.27 -12.55 15.44
C GLU A 19 -18.82 -12.94 15.08
N LEU A 20 -17.84 -12.18 15.58
CA LEU A 20 -16.42 -12.37 15.22
C LEU A 20 -15.93 -13.81 15.45
N ARG A 21 -16.37 -14.45 16.55
CA ARG A 21 -16.00 -15.83 16.89
C ARG A 21 -16.42 -16.86 15.83
N HIS A 22 -17.42 -16.57 15.02
CA HIS A 22 -17.93 -17.45 13.95
C HIS A 22 -17.40 -17.07 12.57
N PHE A 23 -16.80 -15.88 12.42
CA PHE A 23 -16.42 -15.33 11.12
C PHE A 23 -15.26 -16.09 10.44
N VAL A 24 -14.27 -16.56 11.19
CA VAL A 24 -13.17 -17.36 10.63
C VAL A 24 -13.71 -18.67 10.02
N LYS A 25 -14.59 -19.36 10.75
CA LYS A 25 -15.26 -20.58 10.27
C LYS A 25 -16.14 -20.31 9.04
N LEU A 26 -16.79 -19.15 9.00
CA LEU A 26 -17.53 -18.68 7.85
C LEU A 26 -16.61 -18.59 6.63
N CYS A 27 -15.46 -17.92 6.74
CA CYS A 27 -14.48 -17.75 5.67
C CYS A 27 -13.91 -19.09 5.19
N GLU A 28 -13.59 -20.01 6.11
CA GLU A 28 -13.17 -21.38 5.77
C GLU A 28 -14.23 -22.12 4.94
N GLN A 29 -15.51 -21.99 5.31
CA GLN A 29 -16.61 -22.60 4.56
C GLN A 29 -16.72 -22.00 3.14
N ARG A 30 -16.58 -20.68 2.97
CA ARG A 30 -16.62 -20.05 1.64
C ARG A 30 -15.41 -20.40 0.79
N ARG A 31 -14.22 -20.54 1.39
CA ARG A 31 -13.03 -21.06 0.70
C ARG A 31 -13.22 -22.50 0.22
N LYS A 32 -13.89 -23.34 1.02
CA LYS A 32 -14.24 -24.73 0.64
C LYS A 32 -15.30 -24.78 -0.47
N PHE A 33 -16.25 -23.84 -0.48
CA PHE A 33 -17.32 -23.76 -1.48
C PHE A 33 -17.35 -22.39 -2.16
N PRO A 34 -16.44 -22.10 -3.11
CA PRO A 34 -16.31 -20.78 -3.74
C PRO A 34 -17.58 -20.29 -4.45
N VAL A 35 -18.46 -21.21 -4.87
CA VAL A 35 -19.77 -20.89 -5.44
C VAL A 35 -20.62 -20.01 -4.50
N LEU A 36 -20.43 -20.11 -3.19
CA LEU A 36 -21.14 -19.30 -2.20
C LEU A 36 -20.78 -17.82 -2.31
N TYR A 37 -19.50 -17.47 -2.53
CA TYR A 37 -19.12 -16.07 -2.78
C TYR A 37 -19.83 -15.51 -4.01
N LYS A 38 -19.91 -16.30 -5.08
CA LYS A 38 -20.59 -15.90 -6.32
C LYS A 38 -22.09 -15.72 -6.09
N LEU A 39 -22.73 -16.63 -5.36
CA LEU A 39 -24.15 -16.57 -5.05
C LEU A 39 -24.49 -15.38 -4.15
N GLU A 40 -23.74 -15.18 -3.06
CA GLU A 40 -23.87 -14.03 -2.17
C GLU A 40 -23.71 -12.72 -2.95
N PHE A 41 -22.63 -12.59 -3.73
CA PHE A 41 -22.38 -11.39 -4.54
C PHE A 41 -23.52 -11.12 -5.53
N GLN A 42 -23.92 -12.12 -6.33
CA GLN A 42 -24.99 -11.98 -7.32
C GLN A 42 -26.34 -11.64 -6.67
N THR A 43 -26.58 -12.12 -5.46
CA THR A 43 -27.80 -11.79 -4.71
C THR A 43 -27.72 -10.38 -4.12
N ALA A 44 -26.56 -9.97 -3.62
CA ALA A 44 -26.37 -8.65 -3.02
C ALA A 44 -26.40 -7.50 -4.03
N VAL A 45 -25.97 -7.74 -5.28
CA VAL A 45 -25.99 -6.72 -6.34
C VAL A 45 -27.36 -6.59 -7.03
N LYS A 46 -28.28 -7.54 -6.81
CA LYS A 46 -29.67 -7.46 -7.29
C LYS A 46 -30.48 -6.52 -6.39
N VAL A 47 -30.26 -5.23 -6.56
CA VAL A 47 -30.97 -4.15 -5.85
C VAL A 47 -31.82 -3.35 -6.83
N GLU A 48 -32.90 -2.76 -6.32
CA GLU A 48 -33.72 -1.84 -7.10
C GLU A 48 -32.88 -0.65 -7.56
N THR A 49 -32.97 -0.34 -8.85
CA THR A 49 -32.23 0.77 -9.44
C THR A 49 -33.04 2.05 -9.29
N ASN A 50 -32.45 3.07 -8.67
CA ASN A 50 -33.05 4.39 -8.52
C ASN A 50 -32.75 5.31 -9.71
N SER A 51 -33.44 6.44 -9.77
CA SER A 51 -33.27 7.44 -10.82
C SER A 51 -31.88 8.08 -10.80
N CYS A 52 -31.31 8.37 -11.98
CA CYS A 52 -30.04 9.08 -12.17
C CYS A 52 -30.20 10.25 -13.16
N LYS A 53 -31.38 10.88 -13.19
CA LYS A 53 -31.74 11.87 -14.21
C LYS A 53 -30.76 13.04 -14.29
N HIS A 54 -30.23 13.51 -13.15
CA HIS A 54 -29.27 14.62 -13.15
C HIS A 54 -27.94 14.24 -13.77
N GLY A 55 -27.43 13.05 -13.43
CA GLY A 55 -26.18 12.56 -14.00
C GLY A 55 -26.28 12.15 -15.46
N CYS A 56 -27.47 11.83 -15.95
CA CYS A 56 -27.75 11.55 -17.36
C CYS A 56 -28.16 12.79 -18.19
N ARG A 57 -28.09 14.02 -17.63
CA ARG A 57 -28.30 15.23 -18.43
C ARG A 57 -27.17 15.40 -19.42
N LYS A 58 -27.48 15.91 -20.61
CA LYS A 58 -26.50 16.17 -21.68
C LYS A 58 -25.31 17.01 -21.22
N ASN A 59 -25.55 18.05 -20.40
CA ASN A 59 -24.49 18.92 -19.88
C ASN A 59 -23.61 18.27 -18.79
N ASN A 60 -24.06 17.16 -18.22
CA ASN A 60 -23.37 16.45 -17.13
C ASN A 60 -22.71 15.16 -17.61
N GLU A 61 -22.94 14.75 -18.86
CA GLU A 61 -22.43 13.49 -19.41
C GLU A 61 -20.90 13.47 -19.42
N GLU A 62 -20.26 14.58 -19.81
CA GLU A 62 -18.80 14.76 -19.83
C GLU A 62 -18.19 14.87 -18.42
N LYS A 63 -19.02 15.18 -17.40
CA LYS A 63 -18.60 15.19 -15.99
C LYS A 63 -18.51 13.78 -15.40
N ASN A 64 -18.92 12.74 -16.12
CA ASN A 64 -18.87 11.34 -15.68
C ASN A 64 -17.71 10.59 -16.35
N GLN A 65 -16.74 10.12 -15.57
CA GLN A 65 -15.68 9.27 -16.10
C GLN A 65 -16.17 7.91 -16.61
N ASN A 66 -17.21 7.37 -15.97
CA ASN A 66 -17.80 6.07 -16.32
C ASN A 66 -19.32 6.17 -16.28
N GLN A 67 -19.96 6.05 -17.44
CA GLN A 67 -21.43 6.14 -17.56
C GLN A 67 -22.18 5.00 -16.84
N LYS A 68 -21.48 3.94 -16.39
CA LYS A 68 -22.05 2.87 -15.56
C LYS A 68 -22.03 3.20 -14.06
N CYS A 69 -21.23 4.19 -13.65
CA CYS A 69 -21.00 4.59 -12.26
C CYS A 69 -21.48 6.04 -12.04
N ILE A 70 -22.79 6.24 -12.18
CA ILE A 70 -23.47 7.54 -12.01
C ILE A 70 -24.20 7.55 -10.66
N PRO A 71 -24.22 8.67 -9.91
CA PRO A 71 -24.92 8.77 -8.64
C PRO A 71 -26.44 8.64 -8.83
N TYR A 72 -27.13 8.14 -7.81
CA TYR A 72 -28.58 8.22 -7.76
C TYR A 72 -29.04 9.62 -7.35
N ASP A 73 -30.18 10.06 -7.86
CA ASP A 73 -30.68 11.42 -7.64
C ASP A 73 -31.01 11.70 -6.16
N TYR A 74 -31.42 10.69 -5.40
CA TYR A 74 -31.92 10.86 -4.03
C TYR A 74 -30.82 11.11 -2.99
N ASN A 75 -29.58 10.71 -3.28
CA ASN A 75 -28.43 10.86 -2.38
C ASN A 75 -27.18 11.42 -3.08
N ARG A 76 -27.32 12.01 -4.27
CA ARG A 76 -26.20 12.73 -4.90
C ARG A 76 -25.79 13.91 -4.04
N VAL A 77 -24.51 14.26 -4.08
CA VAL A 77 -24.06 15.56 -3.57
C VAL A 77 -24.56 16.66 -4.50
N VAL A 78 -25.14 17.71 -3.94
CA VAL A 78 -25.70 18.85 -4.68
C VAL A 78 -24.83 20.06 -4.38
N LEU A 79 -24.12 20.56 -5.38
CA LEU A 79 -23.29 21.75 -5.23
C LEU A 79 -24.14 23.02 -5.24
N GLU A 80 -23.68 24.03 -4.52
CA GLU A 80 -24.18 25.39 -4.66
C GLU A 80 -24.04 25.85 -6.13
N LYS A 81 -25.11 26.44 -6.66
CA LYS A 81 -25.17 26.87 -8.06
C LYS A 81 -24.24 28.05 -8.30
N VAL A 82 -23.48 27.98 -9.38
CA VAL A 82 -22.55 29.03 -9.77
C VAL A 82 -23.21 29.96 -10.80
N GLY A 83 -23.66 31.13 -10.33
CA GLY A 83 -24.20 32.19 -11.19
C GLY A 83 -25.32 31.70 -12.12
N ARG A 84 -25.14 31.88 -13.44
CA ARG A 84 -26.07 31.43 -14.48
C ARG A 84 -25.63 30.14 -15.20
N VAL A 85 -24.62 29.42 -14.67
CA VAL A 85 -24.13 28.18 -15.27
C VAL A 85 -25.14 27.07 -15.05
N VAL A 86 -25.71 26.58 -16.15
CA VAL A 86 -26.70 25.49 -16.16
C VAL A 86 -26.08 24.21 -15.62
N ASP A 87 -26.82 23.47 -14.78
CA ASP A 87 -26.37 22.21 -14.18
C ASP A 87 -25.05 22.29 -13.38
N SER A 88 -24.70 23.49 -12.88
CA SER A 88 -23.54 23.71 -11.99
C SER A 88 -23.69 23.08 -10.60
N ASP A 89 -24.88 22.57 -10.26
CA ASP A 89 -25.14 21.85 -9.01
C ASP A 89 -24.75 20.37 -9.07
N TYR A 90 -24.27 19.88 -10.22
CA TYR A 90 -23.92 18.47 -10.43
C TYR A 90 -22.43 18.20 -10.24
N ILE A 91 -22.15 17.19 -9.43
CA ILE A 91 -20.89 16.45 -9.37
C ILE A 91 -21.21 14.95 -9.25
N ASN A 92 -20.36 14.09 -9.84
CA ASN A 92 -20.52 12.64 -9.72
C ASN A 92 -20.07 12.16 -8.33
N ALA A 93 -20.93 12.35 -7.34
CA ALA A 93 -20.69 11.94 -5.96
C ALA A 93 -21.99 11.53 -5.27
N SER A 94 -21.92 10.61 -4.31
CA SER A 94 -23.05 10.14 -3.52
C SER A 94 -22.71 10.14 -2.04
N TYR A 95 -23.65 10.56 -1.19
CA TYR A 95 -23.58 10.27 0.23
C TYR A 95 -23.80 8.77 0.45
N VAL A 96 -22.95 8.17 1.28
CA VAL A 96 -22.99 6.75 1.62
C VAL A 96 -22.86 6.61 3.13
N ASP A 97 -23.79 5.88 3.73
CA ASP A 97 -23.75 5.58 5.15
C ASP A 97 -22.67 4.53 5.49
N SER A 98 -22.17 4.56 6.72
CA SER A 98 -21.55 3.38 7.32
C SER A 98 -22.62 2.42 7.84
N LEU A 99 -22.19 1.42 8.62
CA LEU A 99 -23.10 0.54 9.36
C LEU A 99 -23.66 1.24 10.61
N LEU A 100 -22.94 2.22 11.15
CA LEU A 100 -23.28 2.88 12.42
C LEU A 100 -23.63 4.37 12.26
N LYS A 101 -23.21 5.02 11.18
CA LYS A 101 -23.39 6.46 10.98
C LYS A 101 -24.02 6.79 9.60
N PRO A 102 -25.10 7.59 9.55
CA PRO A 102 -25.63 8.09 8.29
C PRO A 102 -24.66 9.10 7.66
N ASN A 103 -24.59 9.13 6.33
CA ASN A 103 -23.68 10.01 5.58
C ASN A 103 -22.25 9.99 6.12
N ALA A 104 -21.73 8.81 6.48
CA ALA A 104 -20.37 8.67 6.98
C ALA A 104 -19.33 9.01 5.90
N TYR A 105 -19.67 8.73 4.65
CA TYR A 105 -18.80 8.91 3.49
C TYR A 105 -19.47 9.75 2.40
N ILE A 106 -18.64 10.46 1.63
CA ILE A 106 -18.96 10.87 0.27
C ILE A 106 -18.15 9.98 -0.66
N VAL A 107 -18.80 9.23 -1.54
CA VAL A 107 -18.10 8.42 -2.54
C VAL A 107 -18.22 9.07 -3.91
N THR A 108 -17.08 9.36 -4.53
CA THR A 108 -17.00 10.10 -5.80
C THR A 108 -15.99 9.47 -6.77
N GLN A 109 -16.07 9.86 -8.05
CA GLN A 109 -15.04 9.54 -9.04
C GLN A 109 -13.75 10.36 -8.78
N GLY A 110 -12.63 9.91 -9.34
CA GLY A 110 -11.45 10.75 -9.46
C GLY A 110 -11.77 11.98 -10.31
N PRO A 111 -11.36 13.19 -9.89
CA PRO A 111 -11.61 14.37 -10.71
C PRO A 111 -10.91 14.29 -12.06
N THR A 112 -11.56 14.89 -13.05
CA THR A 112 -11.07 15.14 -14.40
C THR A 112 -10.66 16.62 -14.54
N GLU A 113 -10.07 17.00 -15.67
CA GLU A 113 -9.76 18.40 -15.97
C GLU A 113 -11.00 19.29 -15.85
N GLU A 114 -12.14 18.80 -16.34
CA GLU A 114 -13.43 19.51 -16.30
C GLU A 114 -14.07 19.59 -14.90
N THR A 115 -13.71 18.67 -13.99
CA THR A 115 -14.42 18.50 -12.71
C THR A 115 -13.57 18.81 -11.48
N VAL A 116 -12.28 19.13 -11.62
CA VAL A 116 -11.39 19.43 -10.50
C VAL A 116 -11.85 20.62 -9.66
N ASN A 117 -12.42 21.65 -10.30
CA ASN A 117 -12.98 22.81 -9.60
C ASN A 117 -14.25 22.44 -8.82
N ASP A 118 -15.13 21.63 -9.42
CA ASP A 118 -16.34 21.11 -8.76
C ASP A 118 -15.97 20.21 -7.58
N PHE A 119 -14.89 19.42 -7.70
CA PHE A 119 -14.37 18.56 -6.63
C PHE A 119 -13.92 19.37 -5.42
N TRP A 120 -13.13 20.43 -5.60
CA TRP A 120 -12.72 21.28 -4.48
C TRP A 120 -13.87 22.09 -3.90
N ARG A 121 -14.83 22.53 -4.74
CA ARG A 121 -16.08 23.15 -4.27
C ARG A 121 -16.86 22.20 -3.35
N MET A 122 -16.96 20.91 -3.72
CA MET A 122 -17.56 19.87 -2.87
C MET A 122 -16.81 19.71 -1.55
N VAL A 123 -15.48 19.57 -1.60
CA VAL A 123 -14.63 19.39 -0.41
C VAL A 123 -14.83 20.54 0.59
N TRP A 124 -14.90 21.78 0.09
CA TRP A 124 -15.15 22.96 0.89
C TRP A 124 -16.57 23.01 1.45
N GLN A 125 -17.58 22.86 0.59
CA GLN A 125 -18.99 22.94 0.95
C GLN A 125 -19.36 21.91 2.02
N GLU A 126 -18.92 20.67 1.84
CA GLU A 126 -19.27 19.55 2.71
C GLU A 126 -18.38 19.44 3.96
N ASN A 127 -17.47 20.40 4.15
CA ASN A 127 -16.51 20.43 5.25
C ASN A 127 -15.83 19.06 5.48
N VAL A 128 -15.35 18.46 4.40
CA VAL A 128 -14.82 17.08 4.38
C VAL A 128 -13.73 16.89 5.43
N SER A 129 -13.83 15.80 6.20
CA SER A 129 -12.86 15.46 7.25
C SER A 129 -11.49 15.08 6.69
N ALA A 130 -11.49 14.23 5.67
CA ALA A 130 -10.31 13.74 4.99
C ALA A 130 -10.66 13.19 3.60
N ILE A 131 -9.67 13.17 2.72
CA ILE A 131 -9.75 12.63 1.37
C ILE A 131 -9.02 11.28 1.34
N ILE A 132 -9.72 10.21 0.98
CA ILE A 132 -9.19 8.86 0.80
C ILE A 132 -9.11 8.57 -0.69
N MET A 133 -7.89 8.63 -1.24
CA MET A 133 -7.60 8.42 -2.66
C MET A 133 -7.04 7.01 -2.88
N LEU A 134 -7.77 6.16 -3.60
CA LEU A 134 -7.45 4.74 -3.79
C LEU A 134 -6.99 4.41 -5.21
N THR A 135 -6.38 5.38 -5.90
CA THR A 135 -5.82 5.18 -7.25
C THR A 135 -4.59 6.02 -7.48
N LYS A 136 -3.66 5.55 -8.32
CA LYS A 136 -2.64 6.40 -8.92
C LYS A 136 -3.31 7.39 -9.90
N THR A 137 -2.64 8.51 -10.18
CA THR A 137 -3.07 9.47 -11.21
C THR A 137 -2.99 8.86 -12.61
N PHE A 138 -1.99 8.01 -12.83
CA PHE A 138 -1.77 7.24 -14.05
C PHE A 138 -1.64 5.75 -13.75
N ASP A 139 -2.19 4.92 -14.62
CA ASP A 139 -1.93 3.48 -14.65
C ASP A 139 -1.47 3.08 -16.06
N PHE A 140 -0.20 2.69 -16.17
CA PHE A 140 0.52 2.53 -17.44
C PHE A 140 0.39 3.78 -18.32
N THR A 141 -0.44 3.73 -19.37
CA THR A 141 -0.68 4.81 -20.33
C THR A 141 -2.00 5.53 -20.12
N LYS A 142 -2.82 5.10 -19.15
CA LYS A 142 -4.16 5.62 -18.92
C LYS A 142 -4.18 6.61 -17.76
N VAL A 143 -4.76 7.79 -17.99
CA VAL A 143 -5.11 8.74 -16.92
C VAL A 143 -6.28 8.14 -16.13
N MET A 144 -6.08 7.97 -14.83
CA MET A 144 -7.08 7.42 -13.91
C MET A 144 -7.66 8.52 -13.01
N CYS A 145 -6.86 9.54 -12.71
CA CYS A 145 -7.30 10.67 -11.90
C CYS A 145 -6.39 11.85 -12.21
N MET A 146 -6.97 13.03 -12.43
CA MET A 146 -6.17 14.25 -12.48
C MET A 146 -5.48 14.46 -11.13
N GLN A 147 -4.26 14.98 -11.16
CA GLN A 147 -3.66 15.52 -9.97
C GLN A 147 -4.41 16.80 -9.60
N TYR A 148 -5.08 16.79 -8.46
CA TYR A 148 -5.90 17.91 -7.96
C TYR A 148 -5.22 18.63 -6.80
N TRP A 149 -3.90 18.58 -6.73
CA TRP A 149 -3.10 19.23 -5.69
C TRP A 149 -1.79 19.75 -6.30
N PRO A 150 -1.11 20.73 -5.65
CA PRO A 150 0.14 21.28 -6.14
C PRO A 150 1.24 20.20 -6.30
N PRO A 151 2.10 20.27 -7.33
CA PRO A 151 3.12 19.25 -7.57
C PRO A 151 4.31 19.28 -6.61
N ALA A 152 4.43 20.32 -5.79
CA ALA A 152 5.50 20.48 -4.80
C ALA A 152 5.06 21.39 -3.64
N ILE A 153 5.75 21.30 -2.50
CA ILE A 153 5.44 22.04 -1.26
C ILE A 153 5.57 23.56 -1.43
N ASP A 154 6.50 24.01 -2.25
CA ASP A 154 6.75 25.43 -2.56
C ASP A 154 5.78 26.01 -3.60
N LYS A 155 4.88 25.19 -4.14
CA LYS A 155 3.88 25.59 -5.13
C LYS A 155 2.49 25.67 -4.53
N GLN A 156 1.69 26.53 -5.13
CA GLN A 156 0.27 26.69 -4.82
C GLN A 156 -0.53 26.59 -6.11
N GLU A 157 -1.75 26.10 -5.99
CA GLU A 157 -2.71 26.08 -7.08
C GLU A 157 -4.02 26.72 -6.64
N VAL A 158 -4.83 27.14 -7.62
CA VAL A 158 -6.13 27.75 -7.38
C VAL A 158 -7.16 27.00 -8.21
N TYR A 159 -8.18 26.49 -7.55
CA TYR A 159 -9.29 25.77 -8.17
C TYR A 159 -10.59 26.55 -7.91
N GLY A 160 -11.02 27.32 -8.91
CA GLY A 160 -12.11 28.29 -8.72
C GLY A 160 -11.70 29.41 -7.77
N ASP A 161 -12.35 29.51 -6.62
CA ASP A 161 -12.09 30.48 -5.55
C ASP A 161 -11.30 29.89 -4.37
N ILE A 162 -10.91 28.61 -4.45
CA ILE A 162 -10.20 27.89 -3.40
C ILE A 162 -8.71 27.82 -3.75
N HIS A 163 -7.89 28.42 -2.90
CA HIS A 163 -6.45 28.31 -2.96
C HIS A 163 -6.00 27.08 -2.16
N ILE A 164 -4.98 26.39 -2.67
CA ILE A 164 -4.40 25.22 -2.03
C ILE A 164 -2.87 25.28 -1.99
N GLY A 165 -2.31 24.87 -0.86
CA GLY A 165 -0.88 24.64 -0.67
C GLY A 165 -0.64 23.36 0.13
N ILE A 166 0.53 22.75 -0.04
CA ILE A 166 0.94 21.60 0.78
C ILE A 166 1.70 22.12 2.00
N VAL A 167 1.28 21.69 3.18
CA VAL A 167 1.96 22.00 4.46
C VAL A 167 2.93 20.89 4.82
N HIS A 168 2.51 19.64 4.63
CA HIS A 168 3.29 18.47 5.00
C HIS A 168 3.01 17.29 4.07
N GLU A 169 4.02 16.46 3.82
CA GLU A 169 3.94 15.25 3.03
C GLU A 169 4.75 14.12 3.68
N GLU A 170 4.11 12.97 3.91
CA GLU A 170 4.72 11.74 4.43
C GLU A 170 4.59 10.64 3.37
N GLN A 171 5.72 10.10 2.92
CA GLN A 171 5.76 8.98 1.97
C GLN A 171 6.03 7.67 2.71
N LEU A 172 5.17 6.68 2.47
CA LEU A 172 5.32 5.29 2.92
C LEU A 172 5.33 4.35 1.71
N ALA A 173 5.66 3.08 1.90
CA ALA A 173 5.80 2.15 0.78
C ALA A 173 4.49 1.98 -0.04
N ASN A 174 3.35 1.89 0.65
CA ASN A 174 2.06 1.57 0.01
C ASN A 174 1.14 2.78 -0.18
N PHE A 175 1.42 3.89 0.50
CA PHE A 175 0.58 5.08 0.49
C PHE A 175 1.35 6.32 0.90
N GLN A 176 0.74 7.47 0.64
CA GLN A 176 1.27 8.78 0.92
C GLN A 176 0.22 9.60 1.68
N ILE A 177 0.66 10.44 2.61
CA ILE A 177 -0.21 11.30 3.39
C ILE A 177 0.18 12.75 3.12
N ARG A 178 -0.79 13.60 2.77
CA ARG A 178 -0.60 15.03 2.57
C ARG A 178 -1.48 15.83 3.50
N THR A 179 -0.91 16.87 4.09
CA THR A 179 -1.68 17.92 4.78
C THR A 179 -1.74 19.12 3.87
N PHE A 180 -2.94 19.46 3.41
CA PHE A 180 -3.19 20.65 2.62
C PHE A 180 -3.66 21.79 3.52
N LYS A 181 -3.20 23.00 3.21
CA LYS A 181 -3.85 24.24 3.61
C LYS A 181 -4.75 24.68 2.46
N ILE A 182 -6.03 24.86 2.74
CA ILE A 182 -7.00 25.40 1.79
C ILE A 182 -7.59 26.69 2.33
N TRP A 183 -7.76 27.70 1.49
CA TRP A 183 -8.32 28.98 1.92
C TRP A 183 -9.07 29.70 0.81
N LYS A 184 -9.99 30.58 1.22
CA LYS A 184 -10.69 31.53 0.35
C LYS A 184 -10.26 32.95 0.68
N LEU A 185 -10.26 33.82 -0.32
CA LEU A 185 -9.90 35.22 -0.17
C LEU A 185 -11.15 36.12 -0.18
N ASN A 186 -11.08 37.21 0.58
CA ASN A 186 -11.99 38.34 0.48
C ASN A 186 -11.68 39.18 -0.78
N PRO A 187 -12.58 40.08 -1.20
CA PRO A 187 -12.33 40.99 -2.33
C PRO A 187 -11.10 41.90 -2.17
N ASP A 188 -10.63 42.12 -0.95
CA ASP A 188 -9.41 42.88 -0.63
C ASP A 188 -8.14 42.03 -0.60
N ASN A 189 -8.21 40.77 -1.06
CA ASN A 189 -7.14 39.76 -1.04
C ASN A 189 -6.66 39.34 0.35
N THR A 190 -7.44 39.58 1.40
CA THR A 190 -7.19 39.00 2.73
C THR A 190 -7.80 37.59 2.84
N ILE A 191 -7.25 36.74 3.71
CA ILE A 191 -7.80 35.39 3.94
C ILE A 191 -9.14 35.53 4.67
N ALA A 192 -10.22 35.05 4.04
CA ALA A 192 -11.57 35.06 4.60
C ALA A 192 -11.78 33.88 5.54
N GLU A 193 -11.39 32.69 5.09
CA GLU A 193 -11.48 31.43 5.82
C GLU A 193 -10.34 30.52 5.38
N GLU A 194 -9.75 29.80 6.33
CA GLU A 194 -8.73 28.78 6.07
C GLU A 194 -9.06 27.48 6.80
N ARG A 195 -8.69 26.35 6.20
CA ARG A 195 -8.85 25.02 6.77
C ARG A 195 -7.63 24.16 6.45
N HIS A 196 -7.37 23.18 7.31
CA HIS A 196 -6.44 22.10 7.00
C HIS A 196 -7.22 20.84 6.65
N ILE A 197 -6.81 20.17 5.58
CA ILE A 197 -7.42 18.90 5.15
C ILE A 197 -6.34 17.88 4.84
N LEU A 198 -6.60 16.65 5.24
CA LEU A 198 -5.69 15.53 5.02
C LEU A 198 -6.12 14.72 3.80
N GLN A 199 -5.15 14.33 2.99
CA GLN A 199 -5.31 13.33 1.94
C GLN A 199 -4.49 12.10 2.29
N PHE A 200 -5.15 10.94 2.28
CA PHE A 200 -4.54 9.63 2.36
C PHE A 200 -4.61 8.99 0.98
N HIS A 201 -3.46 8.88 0.31
CA HIS A 201 -3.34 8.40 -1.05
C HIS A 201 -2.71 7.01 -1.08
N TYR A 202 -3.55 5.98 -1.23
CA TYR A 202 -3.07 4.61 -1.42
C TYR A 202 -2.50 4.43 -2.84
N THR A 203 -1.20 4.24 -2.93
CA THR A 203 -0.48 4.20 -4.21
C THR A 203 -0.42 2.78 -4.76
N GLU A 204 -0.27 1.74 -3.95
CA GLU A 204 0.01 0.38 -4.42
C GLU A 204 -1.23 -0.50 -4.68
N TRP A 205 -2.30 0.10 -5.25
CA TRP A 205 -3.51 -0.62 -5.66
C TRP A 205 -3.65 -0.63 -7.18
N HIS A 206 -3.26 -1.74 -7.81
CA HIS A 206 -3.29 -1.91 -9.28
C HIS A 206 -4.73 -2.14 -9.80
N SER A 207 -5.02 -1.86 -11.07
CA SER A 207 -6.40 -1.87 -11.62
C SER A 207 -7.09 -3.22 -11.72
N HIS A 208 -6.32 -4.30 -11.77
CA HIS A 208 -6.85 -5.65 -11.98
C HIS A 208 -6.56 -6.61 -10.83
N THR A 209 -6.06 -6.11 -9.71
CA THR A 209 -5.73 -6.93 -8.54
C THR A 209 -6.21 -6.26 -7.25
N CYS A 210 -6.33 -7.06 -6.19
CA CYS A 210 -6.43 -6.55 -4.84
C CYS A 210 -5.00 -6.45 -4.24
N PRO A 211 -4.73 -5.45 -3.39
CA PRO A 211 -3.47 -5.37 -2.64
C PRO A 211 -3.43 -6.47 -1.58
N PHE A 212 -2.34 -6.53 -0.80
CA PHE A 212 -2.31 -7.37 0.38
C PHE A 212 -3.22 -6.82 1.48
N SER A 213 -3.95 -7.72 2.16
CA SER A 213 -4.89 -7.38 3.24
C SER A 213 -4.22 -6.56 4.35
N ASN A 214 -3.03 -6.97 4.81
CA ASN A 214 -2.25 -6.25 5.82
C ASN A 214 -1.97 -4.79 5.45
N ALA A 215 -1.70 -4.50 4.17
CA ALA A 215 -1.41 -3.14 3.71
C ALA A 215 -2.67 -2.24 3.76
N VAL A 216 -3.84 -2.79 3.43
CA VAL A 216 -5.12 -2.06 3.56
C VAL A 216 -5.50 -1.86 5.02
N LEU A 217 -5.27 -2.86 5.88
CA LEU A 217 -5.49 -2.75 7.32
C LEU A 217 -4.58 -1.69 7.94
N GLU A 218 -3.31 -1.63 7.54
CA GLU A 218 -2.39 -0.58 7.96
C GLU A 218 -2.86 0.81 7.50
N PHE A 219 -3.29 0.92 6.24
CA PHE A 219 -3.81 2.17 5.69
C PHE A 219 -5.05 2.65 6.45
N ARG A 220 -6.06 1.79 6.65
CA ARG A 220 -7.27 2.11 7.43
C ARG A 220 -6.92 2.52 8.86
N ARG A 221 -5.96 1.83 9.49
CA ARG A 221 -5.47 2.18 10.81
C ARG A 221 -4.87 3.59 10.85
N ARG A 222 -4.04 3.98 9.88
CA ARG A 222 -3.47 5.35 9.80
C ARG A 222 -4.58 6.39 9.60
N VAL A 223 -5.55 6.11 8.73
CA VAL A 223 -6.71 6.99 8.52
C VAL A 223 -7.48 7.19 9.82
N ARG A 224 -7.92 6.11 10.48
CA ARG A 224 -8.76 6.20 11.69
C ARG A 224 -8.01 6.74 12.92
N ALA A 225 -6.70 6.50 13.03
CA ALA A 225 -5.89 7.09 14.11
C ALA A 225 -5.87 8.63 14.06
N VAL A 226 -6.01 9.20 12.87
CA VAL A 226 -5.99 10.64 12.65
C VAL A 226 -7.40 11.21 12.57
N VAL A 227 -8.21 10.67 11.66
CA VAL A 227 -9.57 11.16 11.39
C VAL A 227 -10.51 10.90 12.57
N GLY A 228 -10.32 9.80 13.30
CA GLY A 228 -11.08 9.52 14.52
C GLY A 228 -10.95 10.66 15.53
N ASN A 229 -9.72 11.13 15.77
CA ASN A 229 -9.46 12.26 16.67
C ASN A 229 -10.09 13.56 16.15
N ILE A 230 -10.03 13.83 14.84
CA ILE A 230 -10.63 15.03 14.23
C ILE A 230 -12.16 15.02 14.43
N ILE A 231 -12.81 13.89 14.15
CA ILE A 231 -14.27 13.75 14.27
C ILE A 231 -14.70 13.86 15.74
N THR A 232 -13.98 13.23 16.68
CA THR A 232 -14.30 13.32 18.10
C THR A 232 -14.08 14.73 18.66
N ALA A 233 -13.04 15.44 18.20
CA ALA A 233 -12.72 16.79 18.68
C ALA A 233 -13.67 17.85 18.15
N ASN A 234 -14.28 17.65 16.97
CA ASN A 234 -15.17 18.64 16.36
C ASN A 234 -16.38 17.97 15.67
N SER A 235 -17.54 18.09 16.31
CA SER A 235 -18.80 17.53 15.81
C SER A 235 -19.34 18.20 14.54
N ARG A 236 -18.73 19.30 14.09
CA ARG A 236 -19.09 20.00 12.84
C ARG A 236 -18.31 19.50 11.61
N VAL A 237 -17.40 18.55 11.79
CA VAL A 237 -16.62 17.99 10.69
C VAL A 237 -17.52 17.07 9.85
N GLY A 238 -17.45 17.26 8.53
CA GLY A 238 -18.23 16.54 7.54
C GLY A 238 -17.74 15.10 7.28
N PRO A 239 -18.32 14.44 6.27
CA PRO A 239 -18.01 13.05 5.90
C PRO A 239 -16.56 12.86 5.44
N MET A 240 -16.08 11.62 5.47
CA MET A 240 -14.85 11.24 4.77
C MET A 240 -15.14 11.12 3.27
N LEU A 241 -14.35 11.78 2.43
CA LEU A 241 -14.48 11.64 0.98
C LEU A 241 -13.62 10.45 0.53
N VAL A 242 -14.23 9.46 -0.11
CA VAL A 242 -13.55 8.28 -0.67
C VAL A 242 -13.67 8.29 -2.18
N HIS A 243 -12.55 8.17 -2.89
CA HIS A 243 -12.56 8.05 -4.34
C HIS A 243 -11.50 7.09 -4.86
N CYS A 244 -11.73 6.59 -6.07
CA CYS A 244 -10.73 5.87 -6.86
C CYS A 244 -10.71 6.48 -8.27
N ASN A 245 -10.83 5.66 -9.31
CA ASN A 245 -11.01 6.11 -10.70
C ASN A 245 -12.48 6.53 -10.92
N ASP A 246 -13.43 5.61 -10.87
CA ASP A 246 -14.85 5.90 -11.11
C ASP A 246 -15.71 5.99 -9.82
N GLY A 247 -15.07 5.88 -8.64
CA GLY A 247 -15.78 5.83 -7.38
C GLY A 247 -16.63 4.57 -7.21
N GLY A 248 -16.24 3.48 -7.88
CA GLY A 248 -16.89 2.17 -7.86
C GLY A 248 -16.11 1.15 -7.02
N GLY A 249 -15.42 0.22 -7.70
CA GLY A 249 -14.85 -0.99 -7.12
C GLY A 249 -14.02 -0.78 -5.85
N ARG A 250 -12.84 -0.18 -5.97
CA ARG A 250 -11.91 0.03 -4.83
C ARG A 250 -12.53 0.88 -3.70
N SER A 251 -13.28 1.91 -4.06
CA SER A 251 -13.98 2.76 -3.08
C SER A 251 -14.98 1.94 -2.26
N GLY A 252 -15.76 1.08 -2.91
CA GLY A 252 -16.69 0.17 -2.24
C GLY A 252 -15.98 -0.84 -1.34
N VAL A 253 -14.83 -1.39 -1.78
CA VAL A 253 -14.02 -2.31 -0.96
C VAL A 253 -13.53 -1.62 0.31
N TYR A 254 -12.97 -0.42 0.19
CA TYR A 254 -12.50 0.34 1.36
C TYR A 254 -13.64 0.67 2.33
N CYS A 255 -14.77 1.20 1.84
CA CYS A 255 -15.93 1.49 2.67
C CYS A 255 -16.46 0.24 3.37
N ALA A 256 -16.49 -0.91 2.67
CA ALA A 256 -16.93 -2.18 3.25
C ALA A 256 -16.03 -2.66 4.38
N ILE A 257 -14.71 -2.61 4.21
CA ILE A 257 -13.75 -2.97 5.25
C ILE A 257 -13.89 -2.00 6.43
N ASP A 258 -13.84 -0.70 6.17
CA ASP A 258 -13.84 0.32 7.20
C ASP A 258 -15.11 0.32 8.06
N ALA A 259 -16.29 0.24 7.42
CA ALA A 259 -17.58 0.18 8.13
C ALA A 259 -17.77 -1.11 8.93
N ASN A 260 -17.30 -2.25 8.41
CA ASN A 260 -17.39 -3.52 9.15
C ASN A 260 -16.44 -3.53 10.35
N MET A 261 -15.24 -2.96 10.20
CA MET A 261 -14.31 -2.83 11.34
C MET A 261 -14.86 -1.88 12.41
N GLU A 262 -15.51 -0.78 12.01
CA GLU A 262 -16.22 0.11 12.94
C GLU A 262 -17.35 -0.64 13.67
N LEU A 263 -18.13 -1.46 12.95
CA LEU A 263 -19.16 -2.31 13.56
C LEU A 263 -18.57 -3.34 14.54
N ALA A 264 -17.43 -3.94 14.22
CA ALA A 264 -16.78 -4.91 15.10
C ALA A 264 -16.21 -4.27 16.37
N GLU A 265 -15.72 -3.04 16.28
CA GLU A 265 -15.22 -2.28 17.43
C GLU A 265 -16.35 -1.97 18.44
N GLU A 266 -17.61 -1.84 17.99
CA GLU A 266 -18.77 -1.50 18.84
C GLU A 266 -19.67 -2.69 19.20
N GLU A 267 -19.89 -3.63 18.26
CA GLU A 267 -20.90 -4.70 18.38
C GLU A 267 -20.33 -6.13 18.23
N ASP A 268 -19.00 -6.31 18.17
CA ASP A 268 -18.34 -7.63 18.04
C ASP A 268 -18.91 -8.50 16.89
N CYS A 269 -19.28 -7.86 15.77
CA CYS A 269 -19.80 -8.57 14.59
C CYS A 269 -19.45 -7.89 13.26
N PHE A 270 -19.58 -8.66 12.18
CA PHE A 270 -19.46 -8.17 10.80
C PHE A 270 -20.74 -8.43 10.02
N HIS A 271 -21.12 -7.51 9.14
CA HIS A 271 -22.31 -7.59 8.29
C HIS A 271 -21.99 -7.37 6.80
N VAL A 272 -21.02 -8.13 6.28
CA VAL A 272 -20.46 -7.95 4.93
C VAL A 272 -21.52 -8.02 3.82
N PHE A 273 -22.35 -9.07 3.81
CA PHE A 273 -23.38 -9.27 2.78
C PHE A 273 -24.46 -8.17 2.79
N GLY A 274 -25.02 -7.87 3.96
CA GLY A 274 -26.03 -6.81 4.09
C GLY A 274 -25.47 -5.43 3.78
N TYR A 275 -24.21 -5.18 4.15
CA TYR A 275 -23.58 -3.91 3.81
C TYR A 275 -23.30 -3.79 2.31
N LEU A 276 -22.91 -4.85 1.60
CA LEU A 276 -22.80 -4.81 0.14
C LEU A 276 -24.14 -4.44 -0.53
N LYS A 277 -25.26 -4.98 -0.04
CA LYS A 277 -26.60 -4.56 -0.51
C LYS A 277 -26.83 -3.06 -0.31
N LYS A 278 -26.52 -2.56 0.90
CA LYS A 278 -26.65 -1.12 1.23
C LYS A 278 -25.77 -0.24 0.34
N LEU A 279 -24.52 -0.64 0.12
CA LEU A 279 -23.60 0.04 -0.79
C LEU A 279 -24.18 0.10 -2.21
N ARG A 280 -24.66 -1.03 -2.74
CA ARG A 280 -25.25 -1.11 -4.09
C ARG A 280 -26.52 -0.29 -4.25
N GLN A 281 -27.34 -0.19 -3.20
CA GLN A 281 -28.50 0.71 -3.17
C GLN A 281 -28.09 2.18 -3.18
N SER A 282 -26.98 2.51 -2.50
CA SER A 282 -26.48 3.88 -2.35
C SER A 282 -25.76 4.41 -3.59
N ARG A 283 -25.00 3.57 -4.29
CA ARG A 283 -24.25 3.99 -5.49
C ARG A 283 -23.95 2.82 -6.41
N LYS A 284 -24.11 3.04 -7.71
CA LYS A 284 -23.76 2.06 -8.75
C LYS A 284 -22.26 1.77 -8.76
N GLY A 285 -21.89 0.54 -9.07
CA GLY A 285 -20.49 0.15 -9.28
C GLY A 285 -19.66 -0.18 -8.01
N LEU A 286 -20.17 0.04 -6.80
CA LEU A 286 -19.42 -0.28 -5.56
C LEU A 286 -19.16 -1.78 -5.41
N ILE A 287 -17.90 -2.17 -5.22
CA ILE A 287 -17.41 -3.56 -5.25
C ILE A 287 -17.77 -4.24 -6.57
N GLU A 288 -16.92 -4.08 -7.57
CA GLU A 288 -17.21 -4.38 -8.98
C GLU A 288 -17.44 -5.87 -9.26
N ASN A 289 -16.68 -6.76 -8.61
CA ASN A 289 -16.64 -8.17 -8.92
C ASN A 289 -16.50 -9.07 -7.66
N VAL A 290 -16.61 -10.38 -7.88
CA VAL A 290 -16.57 -11.39 -6.81
C VAL A 290 -15.21 -11.43 -6.12
N ASP A 291 -14.11 -11.15 -6.82
CA ASP A 291 -12.77 -11.17 -6.24
C ASP A 291 -12.59 -10.02 -5.23
N GLN A 292 -13.09 -8.82 -5.57
CA GLN A 292 -13.14 -7.70 -4.62
C GLN A 292 -14.04 -8.01 -3.41
N TYR A 293 -15.17 -8.68 -3.61
CA TYR A 293 -16.05 -9.09 -2.51
C TYR A 293 -15.39 -10.12 -1.60
N LYS A 294 -14.74 -11.14 -2.18
CA LYS A 294 -13.93 -12.11 -1.44
C LYS A 294 -12.80 -11.43 -0.67
N PHE A 295 -12.13 -10.46 -1.29
CA PHE A 295 -11.04 -9.72 -0.64
C PHE A 295 -11.48 -8.98 0.62
N VAL A 296 -12.73 -8.47 0.68
CA VAL A 296 -13.29 -7.91 1.92
C VAL A 296 -13.33 -8.96 3.03
N TYR A 297 -13.80 -10.19 2.73
CA TYR A 297 -13.79 -11.29 3.71
C TYR A 297 -12.37 -11.66 4.14
N ASP A 298 -11.46 -11.84 3.18
CA ASP A 298 -10.07 -12.21 3.46
C ASP A 298 -9.39 -11.15 4.35
N THR A 299 -9.67 -9.86 4.12
CA THR A 299 -9.13 -8.75 4.92
C THR A 299 -9.69 -8.72 6.35
N LEU A 300 -11.00 -8.92 6.51
CA LEU A 300 -11.66 -8.95 7.82
C LEU A 300 -11.28 -10.22 8.62
N GLU A 301 -11.10 -11.35 7.95
CA GLU A 301 -10.57 -12.59 8.55
C GLU A 301 -9.16 -12.34 9.10
N GLU A 302 -8.29 -11.73 8.29
CA GLU A 302 -6.92 -11.41 8.71
C GLU A 302 -6.90 -10.45 9.91
N HIS A 303 -7.79 -9.47 9.95
CA HIS A 303 -7.92 -8.59 11.11
C HIS A 303 -8.21 -9.36 12.41
N ILE A 304 -9.18 -10.28 12.40
CA ILE A 304 -9.51 -11.11 13.57
C ILE A 304 -8.32 -11.98 13.95
N VAL A 305 -7.73 -12.62 12.94
CA VAL A 305 -6.73 -13.68 13.13
C VAL A 305 -5.38 -13.12 13.59
N CYS A 306 -5.01 -11.91 13.17
CA CYS A 306 -3.76 -11.25 13.54
C CYS A 306 -3.91 -10.31 14.75
N GLY A 307 -5.07 -9.67 14.92
CA GLY A 307 -5.36 -8.81 16.07
C GLY A 307 -4.40 -7.62 16.26
N LYS A 308 -4.24 -7.21 17.53
CA LYS A 308 -3.47 -6.03 17.96
C LYS A 308 -1.98 -6.31 18.13
N THR A 309 -1.16 -6.01 17.12
CA THR A 309 0.31 -6.25 17.12
C THR A 309 1.20 -5.00 17.19
N TRP A 310 0.62 -3.79 17.27
CA TRP A 310 1.34 -2.52 17.31
C TRP A 310 1.07 -1.80 18.64
N PHE A 311 2.08 -1.05 19.12
CA PHE A 311 2.05 -0.30 20.38
C PHE A 311 3.04 0.87 20.32
N SER A 312 2.88 1.84 21.20
CA SER A 312 3.76 3.02 21.29
C SER A 312 5.18 2.62 21.70
N VAL A 313 6.19 3.35 21.22
CA VAL A 313 7.59 3.18 21.64
C VAL A 313 7.75 3.36 23.16
N SER A 314 6.91 4.19 23.79
CA SER A 314 6.90 4.36 25.25
C SER A 314 6.58 3.07 26.01
N GLU A 315 5.86 2.13 25.40
CA GLU A 315 5.49 0.84 26.00
C GLU A 315 6.51 -0.27 25.69
N LEU A 316 7.55 0.00 24.88
CA LEU A 316 8.40 -1.04 24.30
C LEU A 316 9.03 -1.94 25.38
N SER A 317 9.62 -1.37 26.42
CA SER A 317 10.29 -2.16 27.47
C SER A 317 9.34 -3.11 28.19
N GLU A 318 8.15 -2.63 28.55
CA GLU A 318 7.14 -3.42 29.24
C GLU A 318 6.59 -4.53 28.33
N ARG A 319 6.27 -4.19 27.07
CA ARG A 319 5.74 -5.13 26.08
C ARG A 319 6.73 -6.25 25.78
N LEU A 320 8.02 -5.95 25.60
CA LEU A 320 9.03 -6.99 25.35
C LEU A 320 9.18 -7.93 26.55
N LYS A 321 9.17 -7.41 27.78
CA LYS A 321 9.18 -8.24 29.01
C LYS A 321 7.96 -9.16 29.08
N ALA A 322 6.77 -8.61 28.84
CA ALA A 322 5.53 -9.40 28.84
C ALA A 322 5.54 -10.49 27.75
N LYS A 323 6.02 -10.17 26.55
CA LYS A 323 6.10 -11.12 25.42
C LYS A 323 7.08 -12.27 25.67
N ALA A 324 8.14 -12.02 26.43
CA ALA A 324 9.14 -13.03 26.77
C ALA A 324 8.64 -14.05 27.82
N ALA A 325 7.67 -13.66 28.65
CA ALA A 325 7.09 -14.54 29.66
C ALA A 325 6.41 -15.76 29.02
N LYS A 326 6.64 -16.93 29.61
CA LYS A 326 6.02 -18.18 29.15
C LYS A 326 4.64 -18.37 29.77
N ASP A 327 3.71 -18.79 28.94
CA ASP A 327 2.40 -19.25 29.38
C ASP A 327 2.55 -20.49 30.30
N PRO A 328 1.93 -20.50 31.50
CA PRO A 328 2.04 -21.63 32.42
C PRO A 328 1.52 -22.95 31.85
N VAL A 329 0.53 -22.89 30.96
CA VAL A 329 -0.16 -24.05 30.38
C VAL A 329 0.53 -24.47 29.09
N THR A 330 0.63 -23.57 28.12
CA THR A 330 1.16 -23.93 26.79
C THR A 330 2.69 -24.00 26.76
N LYS A 331 3.37 -23.50 27.80
CA LYS A 331 4.85 -23.36 27.90
C LYS A 331 5.49 -22.52 26.79
N MET A 332 4.68 -21.88 25.95
CA MET A 332 5.12 -20.99 24.87
C MET A 332 5.05 -19.54 25.32
N ASN A 333 6.02 -18.74 24.90
CA ASN A 333 5.95 -17.28 25.04
C ASN A 333 5.21 -16.64 23.85
N GLN A 334 4.95 -15.34 23.90
CA GLN A 334 4.20 -14.66 22.84
C GLN A 334 4.98 -14.61 21.52
N TYR A 335 6.31 -14.50 21.54
CA TYR A 335 7.12 -14.54 20.31
C TYR A 335 6.95 -15.86 19.54
N GLN A 336 6.92 -16.99 20.25
CA GLN A 336 6.70 -18.29 19.63
C GLN A 336 5.28 -18.42 19.06
N LYS A 337 4.27 -17.90 19.78
CA LYS A 337 2.88 -17.86 19.31
C LYS A 337 2.75 -17.00 18.04
N GLU A 338 3.35 -15.82 18.03
CA GLU A 338 3.35 -14.90 16.88
C GLU A 338 4.10 -15.47 15.68
N TYR A 339 5.27 -16.06 15.89
CA TYR A 339 6.02 -16.70 14.80
C TYR A 339 5.22 -17.84 14.17
N ALA A 340 4.62 -18.72 14.99
CA ALA A 340 3.77 -19.79 14.49
C ALA A 340 2.56 -19.24 13.71
N GLN A 341 2.00 -18.13 14.15
CA GLN A 341 0.91 -17.45 13.47
C GLN A 341 1.33 -16.89 12.12
N ILE A 342 2.49 -16.24 12.02
CA ILE A 342 3.07 -15.76 10.75
C ILE A 342 3.26 -16.94 9.79
N CYS A 343 3.84 -18.05 10.26
CA CYS A 343 4.02 -19.25 9.45
C CYS A 343 2.68 -19.82 8.95
N LYS A 344 1.61 -19.73 9.76
CA LYS A 344 0.27 -20.17 9.38
C LYS A 344 -0.39 -19.26 8.33
N GLN A 345 -0.17 -17.94 8.43
CA GLN A 345 -0.71 -16.96 7.50
C GLN A 345 0.09 -16.84 6.20
N THR A 346 1.35 -17.32 6.18
CA THR A 346 2.20 -17.25 4.99
C THR A 346 1.55 -18.04 3.84
N PRO A 347 1.24 -17.40 2.70
CA PRO A 347 0.68 -18.08 1.55
C PRO A 347 1.62 -19.18 1.05
N ARG A 348 1.06 -20.31 0.61
CA ARG A 348 1.83 -21.32 -0.10
C ARG A 348 1.70 -21.07 -1.58
N PHE A 349 2.81 -20.70 -2.22
CA PHE A 349 2.86 -20.56 -3.67
C PHE A 349 2.77 -21.93 -4.35
N THR A 350 2.00 -21.98 -5.43
CA THR A 350 1.91 -23.14 -6.31
C THR A 350 3.09 -23.16 -7.28
N ILE A 351 3.31 -24.29 -7.95
CA ILE A 351 4.29 -24.38 -9.04
C ILE A 351 3.97 -23.37 -10.15
N GLY A 352 2.68 -23.06 -10.38
CA GLY A 352 2.25 -22.07 -11.37
C GLY A 352 2.62 -20.64 -10.97
N ASP A 353 2.57 -20.31 -9.68
CA ASP A 353 2.97 -18.99 -9.18
C ASP A 353 4.49 -18.77 -9.30
N CYS A 354 5.27 -19.85 -9.24
CA CYS A 354 6.73 -19.86 -9.35
C CYS A 354 7.22 -20.52 -10.66
N ALA A 355 6.43 -20.44 -11.73
CA ALA A 355 6.67 -21.20 -12.96
C ALA A 355 8.04 -20.88 -13.57
N GLY A 356 8.45 -19.62 -13.58
CA GLY A 356 9.74 -19.17 -14.09
C GLY A 356 10.93 -19.91 -13.46
N GLY A 357 10.95 -20.07 -12.14
CA GLY A 357 12.04 -20.77 -11.46
C GLY A 357 12.01 -22.29 -11.53
N HIS A 358 10.84 -22.86 -11.83
CA HIS A 358 10.67 -24.30 -12.05
C HIS A 358 10.92 -24.77 -13.49
N ARG A 359 11.17 -23.85 -14.44
CA ARG A 359 11.59 -24.21 -15.80
C ARG A 359 12.87 -25.06 -15.77
N ALA A 360 12.99 -26.00 -16.70
CA ALA A 360 14.12 -26.92 -16.78
C ALA A 360 15.48 -26.19 -16.75
N ASP A 361 15.60 -25.12 -17.54
CA ASP A 361 16.82 -24.30 -17.68
C ASP A 361 17.13 -23.43 -16.43
N ASN A 362 16.17 -23.27 -15.52
CA ASN A 362 16.28 -22.42 -14.33
C ASN A 362 16.37 -23.22 -13.04
N ARG A 363 16.00 -24.51 -13.06
CA ARG A 363 15.93 -25.33 -11.84
C ARG A 363 17.26 -25.43 -11.12
N GLU A 364 18.36 -25.54 -11.88
CA GLU A 364 19.73 -25.59 -11.36
C GLU A 364 20.29 -24.23 -10.93
N LYS A 365 19.55 -23.14 -11.17
CA LYS A 365 19.92 -21.78 -10.75
C LYS A 365 19.42 -21.44 -9.34
N ASN A 366 18.82 -22.40 -8.64
CA ASN A 366 18.32 -22.27 -7.27
C ASN A 366 19.16 -23.12 -6.33
N ARG A 367 19.54 -22.60 -5.16
CA ARG A 367 20.18 -23.42 -4.12
C ARG A 367 19.23 -24.45 -3.53
N ASP A 368 17.98 -24.05 -3.34
CA ASP A 368 16.90 -24.92 -2.87
C ASP A 368 15.74 -24.85 -3.85
N VAL A 369 15.41 -25.99 -4.46
CA VAL A 369 14.31 -26.12 -5.42
C VAL A 369 12.93 -25.91 -4.78
N LEU A 370 12.84 -25.90 -3.45
CA LEU A 370 11.63 -25.57 -2.70
C LEU A 370 11.55 -24.09 -2.34
N CYS A 371 12.63 -23.34 -2.47
CA CYS A 371 12.70 -21.91 -2.20
C CYS A 371 12.86 -21.15 -3.51
N VAL A 372 11.75 -20.90 -4.20
CA VAL A 372 11.72 -20.31 -5.55
C VAL A 372 10.83 -19.05 -5.51
N PRO A 373 11.27 -17.92 -6.10
CA PRO A 373 10.50 -16.69 -6.05
C PRO A 373 9.23 -16.79 -6.92
N PRO A 374 8.13 -16.18 -6.50
CA PRO A 374 6.94 -16.06 -7.34
C PRO A 374 7.20 -15.09 -8.51
N ASP A 375 6.66 -15.42 -9.68
CA ASP A 375 6.95 -14.69 -10.92
C ASP A 375 6.51 -13.21 -10.86
N ASN A 376 5.43 -12.90 -10.15
CA ASN A 376 4.93 -11.52 -10.03
C ASN A 376 5.82 -10.60 -9.17
N PHE A 377 6.77 -11.16 -8.41
CA PHE A 377 7.61 -10.38 -7.47
C PHE A 377 9.11 -10.55 -7.73
N ARG A 378 9.51 -11.34 -8.72
CA ARG A 378 10.93 -11.52 -9.06
C ARG A 378 11.44 -10.39 -9.97
N PRO A 379 12.73 -10.05 -9.90
CA PRO A 379 13.37 -9.23 -10.91
C PRO A 379 13.53 -10.00 -12.22
N TYR A 380 13.56 -9.26 -13.33
CA TYR A 380 13.80 -9.77 -14.67
C TYR A 380 15.18 -9.30 -15.15
N LEU A 381 16.02 -10.24 -15.57
CA LEU A 381 17.34 -9.94 -16.13
C LEU A 381 17.23 -9.56 -17.60
N THR A 382 17.98 -8.55 -18.02
CA THR A 382 17.95 -8.02 -19.40
C THR A 382 19.32 -7.89 -20.04
N SER A 383 20.41 -8.02 -19.27
CA SER A 383 21.76 -7.81 -19.80
C SER A 383 22.33 -8.96 -20.64
N PHE A 384 21.83 -10.18 -20.49
CA PHE A 384 22.28 -11.33 -21.26
C PHE A 384 21.35 -11.61 -22.44
N GLN A 385 21.93 -11.84 -23.63
CA GLN A 385 21.19 -12.07 -24.86
C GLN A 385 21.53 -13.43 -25.47
N GLY A 386 20.55 -14.06 -26.11
CA GLY A 386 20.68 -15.34 -26.81
C GLY A 386 19.96 -16.50 -26.10
N ASN A 387 19.71 -17.57 -26.84
CA ASN A 387 18.87 -18.69 -26.39
C ASN A 387 19.45 -19.50 -25.22
N ALA A 388 20.73 -19.29 -24.89
CA ALA A 388 21.40 -19.95 -23.76
C ALA A 388 21.19 -19.23 -22.42
N PHE A 389 20.61 -18.03 -22.42
CA PHE A 389 20.38 -17.24 -21.21
C PHE A 389 18.89 -17.05 -20.96
N THR A 390 18.53 -17.04 -19.69
CA THR A 390 17.17 -16.77 -19.22
C THR A 390 17.14 -15.43 -18.48
N ASP A 391 15.95 -14.86 -18.35
CA ASP A 391 15.66 -13.65 -17.60
C ASP A 391 15.62 -13.89 -16.06
N TYR A 392 16.08 -15.05 -15.61
CA TYR A 392 15.81 -15.58 -14.28
C TYR A 392 17.02 -15.54 -13.35
N ILE A 393 16.77 -15.08 -12.13
CA ILE A 393 17.60 -15.26 -10.95
C ILE A 393 16.69 -15.50 -9.74
N ASN A 394 17.14 -16.31 -8.78
CA ASN A 394 16.42 -16.52 -7.53
C ASN A 394 16.53 -15.28 -6.64
N ALA A 395 15.58 -14.36 -6.81
CA ALA A 395 15.49 -13.12 -6.08
C ALA A 395 14.05 -12.61 -6.03
N VAL A 396 13.72 -11.79 -5.05
CA VAL A 396 12.39 -11.17 -4.90
C VAL A 396 12.52 -9.71 -4.48
N PHE A 397 11.65 -8.86 -5.02
CA PHE A 397 11.49 -7.50 -4.52
C PHE A 397 10.77 -7.52 -3.17
N VAL A 398 11.27 -6.73 -2.23
CA VAL A 398 10.68 -6.55 -0.91
C VAL A 398 10.51 -5.06 -0.67
N ASP A 399 9.31 -4.68 -0.24
CA ASP A 399 9.01 -3.31 0.12
C ASP A 399 9.78 -2.91 1.37
N GLY A 400 10.22 -1.66 1.42
CA GLY A 400 10.79 -1.09 2.62
C GLY A 400 9.77 -0.29 3.40
N TYR A 401 10.24 0.65 4.23
CA TYR A 401 9.33 1.46 5.04
C TYR A 401 8.72 2.61 4.22
N THR A 402 9.56 3.29 3.42
CA THR A 402 9.17 4.50 2.68
C THR A 402 8.94 4.26 1.20
N LYS A 403 9.41 3.13 0.65
CA LYS A 403 9.36 2.87 -0.79
C LYS A 403 8.94 1.43 -1.08
N PRO A 404 8.07 1.21 -2.08
CA PRO A 404 7.84 -0.13 -2.60
C PRO A 404 9.09 -0.63 -3.31
N ARG A 405 9.34 -1.94 -3.27
CA ARG A 405 10.48 -2.63 -3.91
C ARG A 405 11.84 -2.03 -3.55
N GLU A 406 12.00 -1.53 -2.32
CA GLU A 406 13.23 -0.90 -1.84
C GLU A 406 14.40 -1.89 -1.74
N TYR A 407 14.10 -3.16 -1.45
CA TYR A 407 15.09 -4.21 -1.29
C TYR A 407 14.91 -5.30 -2.36
N ILE A 408 16.03 -5.91 -2.74
CA ILE A 408 16.03 -7.19 -3.46
C ILE A 408 16.65 -8.22 -2.54
N VAL A 409 15.85 -9.22 -2.15
CA VAL A 409 16.31 -10.35 -1.33
C VAL A 409 16.65 -11.48 -2.29
N THR A 410 17.89 -11.96 -2.23
CA THR A 410 18.39 -13.02 -3.11
C THR A 410 19.28 -13.99 -2.31
N GLU A 411 19.35 -15.22 -2.79
CA GLU A 411 20.28 -16.20 -2.24
C GLU A 411 21.74 -15.85 -2.56
N TRP A 412 22.68 -16.50 -1.88
CA TRP A 412 24.09 -16.38 -2.25
C TRP A 412 24.29 -16.91 -3.68
N PRO A 413 24.97 -16.22 -4.60
CA PRO A 413 25.11 -16.70 -5.98
C PRO A 413 25.78 -18.09 -6.08
N LEU A 414 25.25 -18.99 -6.91
CA LEU A 414 25.93 -20.23 -7.26
C LEU A 414 27.11 -19.90 -8.18
N LYS A 415 28.08 -20.82 -8.29
CA LYS A 415 29.29 -20.59 -9.12
C LYS A 415 28.92 -20.25 -10.57
N HIS A 416 27.89 -20.88 -11.12
CA HIS A 416 27.40 -20.64 -12.49
C HIS A 416 26.37 -19.51 -12.59
N THR A 417 25.91 -18.91 -11.48
CA THR A 417 24.95 -17.78 -11.49
C THR A 417 25.57 -16.45 -11.04
N VAL A 418 26.87 -16.39 -10.82
CA VAL A 418 27.58 -15.13 -10.48
C VAL A 418 27.41 -14.08 -11.58
N GLY A 419 27.36 -14.49 -12.86
CA GLY A 419 27.07 -13.59 -13.97
C GLY A 419 25.69 -12.95 -13.81
N GLU A 420 24.65 -13.76 -13.62
CA GLU A 420 23.28 -13.35 -13.40
C GLU A 420 23.14 -12.43 -12.18
N PHE A 421 23.93 -12.67 -11.12
CA PHE A 421 23.97 -11.76 -9.97
C PHE A 421 24.44 -10.36 -10.36
N TRP A 422 25.51 -10.23 -11.15
CA TRP A 422 25.96 -8.91 -11.62
C TRP A 422 25.00 -8.30 -12.65
N SER A 423 24.27 -9.13 -13.40
CA SER A 423 23.14 -8.68 -14.20
C SER A 423 22.05 -8.07 -13.32
N LEU A 424 21.69 -8.73 -12.22
CA LEU A 424 20.69 -8.23 -11.27
C LEU A 424 21.10 -6.87 -10.70
N VAL A 425 22.32 -6.76 -10.18
CA VAL A 425 22.86 -5.53 -9.60
C VAL A 425 22.87 -4.39 -10.62
N TYR A 426 23.26 -4.67 -11.86
CA TYR A 426 23.34 -3.66 -12.90
C TYR A 426 21.97 -3.28 -13.46
N ASP A 427 21.12 -4.26 -13.79
CA ASP A 427 19.83 -4.06 -14.44
C ASP A 427 18.83 -3.36 -13.52
N GLN A 428 18.87 -3.68 -12.21
CA GLN A 428 17.99 -3.11 -11.19
C GLN A 428 18.59 -1.89 -10.48
N GLU A 429 19.74 -1.38 -10.95
CA GLU A 429 20.36 -0.16 -10.41
C GLU A 429 20.66 -0.22 -8.91
N CYS A 430 21.05 -1.40 -8.43
CA CYS A 430 21.39 -1.59 -7.03
C CYS A 430 22.57 -0.69 -6.64
N SER A 431 22.32 0.23 -5.71
CA SER A 431 23.36 1.12 -5.18
C SER A 431 24.24 0.43 -4.13
N ALA A 432 23.70 -0.58 -3.46
CA ALA A 432 24.39 -1.34 -2.44
C ALA A 432 24.07 -2.84 -2.49
N VAL A 433 25.04 -3.67 -2.11
CA VAL A 433 24.91 -5.11 -1.89
C VAL A 433 25.27 -5.38 -0.43
N VAL A 434 24.37 -6.03 0.33
CA VAL A 434 24.61 -6.38 1.73
C VAL A 434 24.73 -7.89 1.88
N VAL A 435 25.89 -8.34 2.32
CA VAL A 435 26.23 -9.75 2.54
C VAL A 435 26.14 -10.05 4.03
N LEU A 436 25.17 -10.87 4.41
CA LEU A 436 24.85 -11.18 5.81
C LEU A 436 25.63 -12.37 6.38
N LEU A 437 26.50 -13.00 5.58
CA LEU A 437 27.23 -14.18 5.98
C LEU A 437 28.75 -13.97 5.80
N GLN A 438 29.50 -14.42 6.80
CA GLN A 438 30.94 -14.66 6.66
C GLN A 438 31.16 -16.14 6.30
N PRO A 439 31.48 -16.47 5.03
CA PRO A 439 31.71 -17.85 4.64
C PRO A 439 32.98 -18.39 5.31
N PRO A 440 33.05 -19.70 5.60
CA PRO A 440 34.29 -20.35 6.00
C PRO A 440 35.39 -20.13 4.95
N PRO A 441 36.67 -20.06 5.37
CA PRO A 441 37.78 -20.00 4.42
C PRO A 441 37.69 -21.13 3.38
N ASN A 442 37.84 -20.79 2.10
CA ASN A 442 37.79 -21.73 0.97
C ASN A 442 36.46 -22.49 0.80
N SER A 443 35.34 -21.91 1.22
CA SER A 443 34.00 -22.50 1.01
C SER A 443 33.68 -22.65 -0.48
N THR A 444 33.36 -23.87 -0.91
CA THR A 444 32.84 -24.16 -2.26
C THR A 444 31.35 -23.90 -2.37
N THR A 445 30.61 -24.01 -1.24
CA THR A 445 29.17 -23.75 -1.16
C THR A 445 28.86 -22.26 -1.32
N TYR A 446 29.71 -21.40 -0.77
CA TYR A 446 29.56 -19.94 -0.79
C TYR A 446 30.75 -19.33 -1.56
N PRO A 447 30.77 -19.48 -2.90
CA PRO A 447 31.87 -18.97 -3.71
C PRO A 447 31.91 -17.44 -3.60
N SER A 448 33.11 -16.86 -3.59
CA SER A 448 33.23 -15.42 -3.72
C SER A 448 32.64 -14.98 -5.06
N PHE A 449 31.80 -13.94 -5.04
CA PHE A 449 31.13 -13.41 -6.23
C PHE A 449 31.56 -11.96 -6.52
N TRP A 450 32.55 -11.44 -5.79
CA TRP A 450 33.10 -10.12 -5.98
C TRP A 450 34.65 -10.15 -5.96
N PRO A 451 35.33 -9.15 -6.56
CA PRO A 451 36.79 -9.10 -6.58
C PRO A 451 37.37 -8.81 -5.18
N GLU A 452 37.84 -9.83 -4.46
CA GLU A 452 38.41 -9.62 -3.11
C GLU A 452 39.84 -9.06 -3.12
N LYS A 453 40.69 -9.57 -4.04
CA LYS A 453 42.13 -9.26 -4.10
C LYS A 453 42.55 -8.66 -5.44
N SER A 454 41.84 -9.04 -6.50
CA SER A 454 42.07 -8.58 -7.86
C SER A 454 41.56 -7.14 -8.03
N LYS A 455 42.26 -6.36 -8.86
CA LYS A 455 41.79 -5.01 -9.23
C LYS A 455 40.56 -5.05 -10.14
N MET A 456 40.36 -6.17 -10.83
CA MET A 456 39.33 -6.33 -11.85
C MET A 456 39.03 -7.82 -12.08
N GLU A 457 37.75 -8.18 -12.19
CA GLU A 457 37.31 -9.51 -12.64
C GLU A 457 36.18 -9.42 -13.65
N LYS A 458 36.04 -10.47 -14.46
CA LYS A 458 34.94 -10.63 -15.43
C LYS A 458 33.88 -11.55 -14.85
N TYR A 459 32.62 -11.16 -15.00
CA TYR A 459 31.47 -11.95 -14.57
C TYR A 459 30.47 -12.09 -15.72
N GLY A 460 30.18 -13.35 -16.08
CA GLY A 460 29.39 -13.65 -17.26
C GLY A 460 30.02 -13.12 -18.56
N PRO A 461 29.23 -13.01 -19.64
CA PRO A 461 29.74 -12.61 -20.96
C PRO A 461 30.00 -11.11 -21.10
N VAL A 462 29.36 -10.26 -20.27
CA VAL A 462 29.32 -8.81 -20.52
C VAL A 462 29.85 -7.94 -19.38
N PHE A 463 29.97 -8.44 -18.14
CA PHE A 463 30.35 -7.59 -17.02
C PHE A 463 31.83 -7.69 -16.69
N THR A 464 32.43 -6.54 -16.41
CA THR A 464 33.74 -6.40 -15.80
C THR A 464 33.62 -5.48 -14.59
N VAL A 465 34.00 -5.98 -13.42
CA VAL A 465 33.85 -5.29 -12.14
C VAL A 465 35.24 -4.90 -11.66
N HIS A 466 35.44 -3.60 -11.43
CA HIS A 466 36.70 -3.03 -11.00
C HIS A 466 36.63 -2.62 -9.53
N SER A 467 37.60 -3.03 -8.74
CA SER A 467 37.75 -2.58 -7.35
C SER A 467 38.26 -1.13 -7.35
N VAL A 468 37.52 -0.25 -6.68
CA VAL A 468 37.84 1.18 -6.54
C VAL A 468 38.50 1.43 -5.18
N SER A 469 37.80 1.06 -4.10
CA SER A 469 38.30 1.23 -2.74
C SER A 469 37.79 0.14 -1.81
N ARG A 470 38.44 -0.01 -0.64
CA ARG A 470 38.03 -0.92 0.42
C ARG A 470 38.27 -0.29 1.80
N LYS A 471 37.36 -0.51 2.73
CA LYS A 471 37.44 -0.07 4.13
C LYS A 471 36.99 -1.19 5.04
N HIS A 472 37.77 -1.53 6.06
CA HIS A 472 37.41 -2.57 7.02
C HIS A 472 37.21 -1.92 8.39
N TYR A 473 36.01 -2.09 8.94
CA TYR A 473 35.64 -1.71 10.29
C TYR A 473 35.57 -2.97 11.17
N ALA A 474 35.36 -2.81 12.47
CA ALA A 474 35.35 -3.92 13.43
C ALA A 474 34.39 -5.05 13.02
N ASN A 475 33.15 -4.71 12.66
CA ASN A 475 32.10 -5.69 12.34
C ASN A 475 31.65 -5.68 10.88
N ILE A 476 32.17 -4.76 10.05
CA ILE A 476 31.72 -4.54 8.67
C ILE A 476 32.93 -4.38 7.75
N LYS A 477 32.94 -5.10 6.64
CA LYS A 477 33.86 -4.82 5.52
C LYS A 477 33.10 -4.16 4.39
N GLN A 478 33.66 -3.09 3.84
CA GLN A 478 33.08 -2.30 2.77
C GLN A 478 34.02 -2.30 1.56
N TRP A 479 33.43 -2.44 0.37
CA TRP A 479 34.10 -2.26 -0.91
C TRP A 479 33.30 -1.34 -1.79
N GLU A 480 33.99 -0.61 -2.66
CA GLU A 480 33.38 0.16 -3.74
C GLU A 480 33.83 -0.41 -5.07
N TYR A 481 32.87 -0.67 -5.96
CA TYR A 481 33.10 -1.26 -7.26
C TYR A 481 32.54 -0.40 -8.38
N LYS A 482 33.25 -0.42 -9.50
CA LYS A 482 32.81 0.17 -10.77
C LYS A 482 32.47 -0.97 -11.75
N ILE A 483 31.21 -1.02 -12.19
CA ILE A 483 30.67 -2.07 -13.06
C ILE A 483 30.63 -1.56 -14.50
N ASN A 484 31.40 -2.19 -15.38
CA ASN A 484 31.38 -1.93 -16.80
C ASN A 484 30.62 -3.06 -17.52
N LYS A 485 29.65 -2.68 -18.37
CA LYS A 485 28.91 -3.61 -19.23
C LYS A 485 29.38 -3.46 -20.68
N LYS A 486 29.74 -4.57 -21.31
CA LYS A 486 29.98 -4.63 -22.75
C LYS A 486 28.65 -4.78 -23.48
N ILE A 487 28.38 -3.94 -24.47
CA ILE A 487 27.23 -4.11 -25.37
C ILE A 487 27.51 -5.29 -26.31
N VAL A 488 26.53 -6.18 -26.43
CA VAL A 488 26.59 -7.37 -27.31
C VAL A 488 25.53 -7.37 -28.40
N SER A 489 24.51 -6.51 -28.32
CA SER A 489 23.53 -6.33 -29.38
C SER A 489 24.17 -5.67 -30.59
N LEU A 490 24.09 -6.33 -31.75
CA LEU A 490 24.60 -5.80 -33.01
C LEU A 490 23.95 -4.46 -33.35
N THR A 491 22.64 -4.34 -33.13
CA THR A 491 21.87 -3.11 -33.38
C THR A 491 22.34 -1.97 -32.48
N GLU A 492 22.55 -2.23 -31.19
CA GLU A 492 23.04 -1.21 -30.25
C GLU A 492 24.49 -0.82 -30.56
N LEU A 493 25.34 -1.78 -30.94
CA LEU A 493 26.71 -1.51 -31.38
C LEU A 493 26.75 -0.64 -32.64
N MET A 494 25.92 -0.96 -33.65
CA MET A 494 25.80 -0.18 -34.88
C MET A 494 25.26 1.23 -34.62
N ALA A 495 24.36 1.38 -33.64
CA ALA A 495 23.86 2.67 -33.18
C ALA A 495 24.85 3.45 -32.29
N GLY A 496 26.05 2.91 -32.02
CA GLY A 496 27.08 3.56 -31.19
C GLY A 496 26.72 3.66 -29.71
N VAL A 497 25.73 2.89 -29.25
CA VAL A 497 25.26 2.91 -27.86
C VAL A 497 26.36 2.38 -26.94
N LYS A 498 26.60 3.10 -25.84
CA LYS A 498 27.49 2.67 -24.77
C LYS A 498 26.69 2.42 -23.51
N ALA A 499 26.93 1.29 -22.86
CA ALA A 499 26.36 1.03 -21.55
C ALA A 499 26.96 2.00 -20.52
N PRO A 500 26.14 2.67 -19.70
CA PRO A 500 26.65 3.52 -18.65
C PRO A 500 27.42 2.71 -17.62
N THR A 501 28.56 3.22 -17.17
CA THR A 501 29.24 2.63 -16.03
C THR A 501 28.46 2.91 -14.75
N LYS A 502 28.24 1.88 -13.92
CA LYS A 502 27.57 2.01 -12.62
C LYS A 502 28.56 1.83 -11.47
N VAL A 503 28.29 2.48 -10.34
CA VAL A 503 29.06 2.31 -9.09
C VAL A 503 28.17 1.63 -8.07
N VAL A 504 28.72 0.65 -7.35
CA VAL A 504 28.01 -0.07 -6.29
C VAL A 504 28.90 -0.22 -5.07
N GLN A 505 28.29 -0.16 -3.89
CA GLN A 505 28.97 -0.46 -2.64
C GLN A 505 28.60 -1.86 -2.16
N LEU A 506 29.58 -2.64 -1.72
CA LEU A 506 29.35 -3.94 -1.10
C LEU A 506 29.70 -3.87 0.38
N PHE A 507 28.78 -4.30 1.23
CA PHE A 507 28.94 -4.37 2.67
C PHE A 507 28.84 -5.83 3.10
N GLN A 508 29.86 -6.35 3.79
CA GLN A 508 29.83 -7.67 4.42
C GLN A 508 29.78 -7.50 5.94
N LEU A 509 28.72 -8.04 6.56
CA LEU A 509 28.64 -8.17 8.01
C LEU A 509 29.47 -9.37 8.46
N THR A 510 30.37 -9.15 9.42
CA THR A 510 31.26 -10.18 9.99
C THR A 510 30.80 -10.65 11.38
N CYS A 511 29.82 -9.97 11.96
CA CYS A 511 29.27 -10.27 13.29
C CYS A 511 28.16 -11.34 13.29
N PHE A 512 27.88 -11.96 12.14
CA PHE A 512 26.89 -13.04 12.00
C PHE A 512 27.61 -14.39 11.77
N PRO A 513 28.05 -15.09 12.83
CA PRO A 513 28.79 -16.34 12.68
C PRO A 513 27.90 -17.46 12.11
N LEU A 514 28.46 -18.22 11.16
CA LEU A 514 27.80 -19.39 10.58
C LEU A 514 27.45 -20.42 11.68
N GLY A 515 26.18 -20.82 11.77
CA GLY A 515 25.70 -21.81 12.74
C GLY A 515 25.06 -21.22 14.00
N HIS A 516 25.15 -19.92 14.23
CA HIS A 516 24.37 -19.25 15.28
C HIS A 516 22.97 -18.89 14.78
N LYS A 517 21.97 -19.06 15.65
CA LYS A 517 20.57 -18.73 15.33
C LYS A 517 20.30 -17.22 15.27
N THR A 518 21.13 -16.40 15.92
CA THR A 518 21.04 -14.92 15.98
C THR A 518 22.42 -14.30 16.20
N THR A 519 22.59 -13.01 15.91
CA THR A 519 23.79 -12.26 16.31
C THR A 519 23.86 -12.13 17.84
N PRO A 520 25.05 -12.22 18.44
CA PRO A 520 25.25 -11.79 19.82
C PRO A 520 24.87 -10.31 19.98
N SER A 521 24.31 -9.92 21.12
CA SER A 521 23.87 -8.54 21.43
C SER A 521 24.96 -7.49 21.18
N ASP A 522 26.22 -7.89 21.36
CA ASP A 522 27.39 -7.01 21.29
C ASP A 522 27.94 -6.86 19.85
N GLY A 523 27.42 -7.65 18.90
CA GLY A 523 27.90 -7.68 17.50
C GLY A 523 27.33 -6.57 16.61
N LEU A 524 26.14 -6.04 16.94
CA LEU A 524 25.49 -4.94 16.21
C LEU A 524 25.71 -3.58 16.88
N MET A 525 26.00 -3.57 18.17
CA MET A 525 26.29 -2.37 18.95
C MET A 525 27.80 -2.16 19.00
N THR A 526 28.32 -1.20 18.23
CA THR A 526 29.67 -0.68 18.52
C THR A 526 29.59 0.07 19.84
N GLN A 527 30.01 -0.55 20.94
CA GLN A 527 30.47 0.23 22.08
C GLN A 527 31.71 1.03 21.64
N SER A 528 31.72 2.32 22.00
CA SER A 528 32.79 3.32 21.85
C SER A 528 33.22 3.69 20.42
N ASP A 529 32.59 4.73 19.86
CA ASP A 529 33.19 6.07 19.94
C ASP A 529 32.10 7.15 19.96
N GLY A 530 32.23 8.04 20.95
CA GLY A 530 31.27 9.09 21.25
C GLY A 530 31.13 10.10 20.11
N LYS A 531 29.91 10.65 20.02
CA LYS A 531 29.43 11.64 19.06
C LYS A 531 29.18 11.10 17.66
N ILE A 532 28.01 10.49 17.50
CA ILE A 532 27.18 10.83 16.34
C ILE A 532 26.82 12.31 16.55
N THR A 533 27.59 13.23 15.98
CA THR A 533 27.07 14.58 15.74
C THR A 533 25.89 14.41 14.78
N PRO A 534 24.69 14.88 15.16
CA PRO A 534 23.53 14.87 14.28
C PRO A 534 23.68 16.02 13.28
N ALA A 535 24.55 15.83 12.29
CA ALA A 535 24.56 16.64 11.09
C ALA A 535 23.89 15.80 9.99
N ALA A 536 22.66 16.21 9.66
CA ALA A 536 21.70 15.60 8.74
C ALA A 536 20.82 14.47 9.31
N GLY A 537 19.65 14.86 9.82
CA GLY A 537 18.44 14.04 9.74
C GLY A 537 18.04 13.27 10.99
N PHE A 538 17.80 13.97 12.11
CA PHE A 538 16.77 13.47 13.02
C PHE A 538 15.41 13.61 12.34
N ILE A 539 14.69 12.50 12.17
CA ILE A 539 13.24 12.54 12.35
C ILE A 539 13.03 12.30 13.83
N THR A 540 12.82 13.37 14.57
CA THR A 540 12.19 13.28 15.88
C THR A 540 10.82 12.63 15.72
N PRO A 541 10.44 11.60 16.50
CA PRO A 541 9.03 11.21 16.65
C PRO A 541 8.28 12.21 17.54
N ALA A 542 8.55 13.50 17.37
CA ALA A 542 7.89 14.61 18.06
C ALA A 542 7.06 15.40 17.05
N ALA A 543 6.02 14.74 16.54
CA ALA A 543 4.71 15.31 16.23
C ALA A 543 3.78 14.19 15.73
N GLY A 544 3.62 13.15 16.55
CA GLY A 544 2.40 12.33 16.55
C GLY A 544 1.22 13.05 17.22
N PHE A 545 1.29 14.38 17.30
CA PHE A 545 0.17 15.24 17.67
C PHE A 545 -0.28 15.95 16.39
N ILE A 546 -1.52 15.71 16.00
CA ILE A 546 -2.34 16.80 15.50
C ILE A 546 -2.69 17.60 16.76
N THR A 547 -1.80 18.48 17.18
CA THR A 547 -2.25 19.63 17.96
C THR A 547 -3.07 20.49 16.99
N PRO A 548 -4.37 20.73 17.23
CA PRO A 548 -5.03 21.83 16.57
C PRO A 548 -4.29 23.09 17.00
N ALA A 549 -3.57 23.71 16.08
CA ALA A 549 -2.96 25.01 16.32
C ALA A 549 -4.08 26.06 16.32
N VAL A 550 -4.89 26.16 17.38
CA VAL A 550 -5.58 27.39 17.78
C VAL A 550 -5.87 27.31 19.29
N ASP A 551 -5.19 28.14 20.07
CA ASP A 551 -5.69 28.59 21.36
C ASP A 551 -7.07 29.25 21.12
N LEU A 552 -8.14 28.53 21.42
CA LEU A 552 -9.45 29.13 21.68
C LEU A 552 -9.41 29.76 23.07
N SER A 553 -8.69 30.88 23.20
CA SER A 553 -8.88 31.78 24.33
C SER A 553 -10.27 32.41 24.21
N THR A 554 -11.19 31.96 25.05
CA THR A 554 -12.45 32.64 25.31
C THR A 554 -12.17 33.98 26.01
N PRO A 555 -12.79 35.09 25.60
CA PRO A 555 -12.72 36.33 26.35
C PRO A 555 -13.77 36.29 27.46
N SER A 556 -13.35 36.06 28.70
CA SER A 556 -14.16 36.44 29.85
C SER A 556 -13.30 36.99 30.99
N SER A 557 -13.40 38.31 31.11
CA SER A 557 -13.54 39.08 32.35
C SER A 557 -12.42 38.98 33.39
N LEU A 558 -11.69 40.07 33.62
CA LEU A 558 -11.90 40.94 34.79
C LEU A 558 -10.84 42.07 34.84
N MET A 559 -11.36 43.30 34.98
CA MET A 559 -10.71 44.60 35.27
C MET A 559 -9.96 45.31 34.16
#